data_AF-A0A7W1P5Q0-F1
#
_entry.id   AF-A0A7W1P5Q0-F1
#
_cell.length_a   1.000
_cell.length_b   1.000
_cell.length_c   1.000
_cell.angle_alpha   90.00
_cell.angle_beta   90.00
_cell.angle_gamma   90.00
#
_symmetry.space_group_name_H-M   'P 1'
#
loop_
_entity.id
_entity.type
_entity.pdbx_description
1 polymer ?
#
loop_
_entity_poly.entity_id
_entity_poly.type
_entity_poly.pdbx_seq_one_letter_code
_entity_poly.pdbx_strand_id
1 'polypeptide(L)' 'MATDALEQIRQLYFKATAATIDRDLAAAIDLLKSIPEDQRERATVFMEGLSEMRKEFGRARQPSRPGPRRPRKPG' A
#
# COMPACT_ATOMS: atom_id res chain seq x y z
N MET A 1 -7.02 7.49 23.99
CA MET A 1 -7.31 7.79 22.56
C MET A 1 -6.19 7.26 21.64
N ALA A 2 -5.56 6.12 21.94
CA ALA A 2 -4.53 5.50 21.08
C ALA A 2 -5.09 4.32 20.25
N THR A 3 -6.16 3.70 20.73
CA THR A 3 -6.92 2.65 20.05
C THR A 3 -7.60 3.16 18.77
N ASP A 4 -8.11 4.38 18.77
CA ASP A 4 -8.78 4.99 17.60
C ASP A 4 -7.87 5.11 16.38
N ALA A 5 -6.59 5.45 16.57
CA ALA A 5 -5.66 5.62 15.45
C ALA A 5 -5.33 4.28 14.78
N LEU A 6 -5.10 3.23 15.59
CA LEU A 6 -4.88 1.88 15.07
C LEU A 6 -6.11 1.34 14.34
N GLU A 7 -7.30 1.55 14.91
CA GLU A 7 -8.55 1.12 14.29
C GLU A 7 -8.82 1.84 12.97
N GLN A 8 -8.50 3.14 12.89
CA GLN A 8 -8.57 3.90 11.65
C GLN A 8 -7.58 3.39 10.59
N ILE A 9 -6.32 3.10 10.94
CA ILE A 9 -5.36 2.49 10.01
C ILE A 9 -5.87 1.14 9.51
N ARG A 10 -6.45 0.33 10.39
CA ARG A 10 -7.08 -0.95 10.03
C ARG A 10 -8.23 -0.74 9.04
N GLN A 11 -9.10 0.24 9.26
CA GLN A 11 -10.19 0.53 8.33
C GLN A 11 -9.68 0.99 6.96
N LEU A 12 -8.63 1.82 6.92
CA LEU A 12 -7.99 2.25 5.68
C LEU A 12 -7.45 1.03 4.92
N TYR A 13 -6.80 0.10 5.60
CA TYR A 13 -6.32 -1.15 4.99
C TYR A 13 -7.46 -1.96 4.34
N PHE A 14 -8.58 -2.16 5.03
CA PHE A 14 -9.69 -2.96 4.48
C PHE A 14 -10.50 -2.25 3.38
N LYS A 15 -10.48 -0.91 3.35
CA LYS A 15 -11.22 -0.12 2.36
C LYS A 15 -10.36 0.35 1.19
N ALA A 16 -9.04 0.19 1.27
CA ALA A 16 -8.13 0.68 0.26
C ALA A 16 -8.42 0.08 -1.12
N THR A 17 -8.47 0.94 -2.13
CA THR A 17 -8.67 0.55 -3.52
C THR A 17 -7.56 1.13 -4.38
N ALA A 18 -7.40 0.63 -5.61
CA ALA A 18 -6.44 1.19 -6.55
C ALA A 18 -6.63 2.71 -6.79
N ALA A 19 -7.84 3.23 -6.64
CA ALA A 19 -8.15 4.66 -6.80
C ALA A 19 -7.78 5.50 -5.58
N THR A 20 -7.83 4.92 -4.38
CA THR A 20 -7.69 5.65 -3.11
C THR A 20 -6.38 5.37 -2.38
N ILE A 21 -5.65 4.32 -2.75
CA ILE A 21 -4.49 3.79 -2.03
C ILE A 21 -3.42 4.83 -1.69
N ASP A 22 -3.14 5.79 -2.58
CA ASP A 22 -2.14 6.84 -2.31
C ASP A 22 -2.62 7.81 -1.21
N ARG A 23 -3.91 8.17 -1.21
CA ARG A 23 -4.52 9.01 -0.17
C ARG A 23 -4.66 8.26 1.14
N ASP A 24 -5.08 7.00 1.09
CA ASP A 24 -5.27 6.14 2.26
C ASP A 24 -3.93 5.89 2.95
N LEU A 25 -2.86 5.63 2.19
CA LEU A 25 -1.51 5.47 2.72
C LEU A 25 -1.01 6.78 3.38
N ALA A 26 -1.23 7.93 2.76
CA ALA A 26 -0.85 9.22 3.35
C ALA A 26 -1.56 9.47 4.69
N ALA A 27 -2.87 9.22 4.75
CA ALA A 27 -3.65 9.34 5.99
C ALA A 27 -3.16 8.36 7.07
N ALA A 28 -2.82 7.12 6.69
CA ALA A 28 -2.28 6.12 7.61
C ALA A 28 -0.91 6.54 8.19
N ILE A 29 -0.05 7.20 7.40
CA ILE A 29 1.23 7.75 7.88
C ILE A 29 1.00 8.83 8.95
N ASP A 30 0.04 9.73 8.74
CA ASP A 30 -0.26 10.77 9.73
C ASP A 30 -0.87 10.19 11.01
N LEU A 31 -1.74 9.19 10.90
CA LEU A 31 -2.26 8.46 12.06
C LEU A 31 -1.14 7.76 12.83
N LEU A 32 -0.20 7.12 12.13
CA LEU A 32 0.94 6.40 12.73
C LEU A 32 1.81 7.30 13.63
N LYS A 33 1.99 8.57 13.27
CA LYS A 33 2.75 9.54 14.08
C LYS A 33 2.12 9.78 15.45
N SER A 34 0.80 9.63 15.56
CA SER A 34 0.05 9.82 16.79
C SER A 34 -0.06 8.55 17.64
N ILE A 35 0.48 7.42 17.16
CA ILE A 35 0.42 6.13 17.85
C ILE A 35 1.60 6.00 18.84
N PRO A 36 1.32 5.70 20.13
CA PRO A 36 2.33 5.40 21.12
C PRO A 36 3.06 4.08 20.83
N GLU A 37 4.28 3.93 21.35
CA GLU A 37 5.19 2.85 20.95
C GLU A 37 4.62 1.44 21.16
N ASP A 38 3.82 1.24 22.21
CA ASP A 38 3.15 -0.03 22.55
C ASP A 38 2.20 -0.53 21.45
N GLN A 39 1.63 0.38 20.67
CA GLN A 39 0.66 0.06 19.61
C GLN A 39 1.25 0.25 18.21
N ARG A 40 2.45 0.83 18.11
CA ARG A 40 3.13 1.12 16.85
C ARG A 40 3.48 -0.16 16.10
N GLU A 41 3.89 -1.21 16.80
CA GLU A 41 4.26 -2.49 16.17
C GLU A 41 3.09 -3.09 15.37
N ARG A 42 1.89 -3.07 15.95
CA ARG A 42 0.66 -3.53 15.29
C ARG A 42 0.27 -2.64 14.12
N ALA A 43 0.46 -1.32 14.25
CA ALA A 43 0.17 -0.38 13.18
C ALA A 43 1.11 -0.59 11.97
N THR A 44 2.39 -0.88 12.20
CA THR A 44 3.38 -1.13 11.15
C THR A 44 2.99 -2.31 10.24
N VAL A 45 2.40 -3.38 10.79
CA VAL A 45 1.90 -4.51 9.99
C VAL A 45 0.87 -4.07 8.95
N PHE A 46 -0.07 -3.20 9.34
CA PHE A 46 -1.05 -2.64 8.40
C PHE A 46 -0.41 -1.69 7.38
N MET A 47 0.63 -0.95 7.78
CA MET A 47 1.39 -0.06 6.88
C MET A 47 2.17 -0.82 5.80
N GLU A 48 2.75 -1.97 6.16
CA GLU A 48 3.40 -2.87 5.19
C GLU A 48 2.39 -3.39 4.18
N GLY A 49 1.23 -3.86 4.64
CA GLY A 49 0.15 -4.32 3.77
C GLY A 49 -0.36 -3.23 2.81
N LEU A 50 -0.59 -2.01 3.30
CA LEU A 50 -0.97 -0.87 2.47
C LEU A 50 0.11 -0.54 1.42
N SER A 51 1.39 -0.64 1.79
CA SER A 51 2.50 -0.39 0.88
C SER A 51 2.62 -1.46 -0.21
N GLU A 52 2.29 -2.70 0.12
CA GLU A 52 2.25 -3.81 -0.84
C GLU A 52 1.09 -3.65 -1.83
N MET A 53 -0.11 -3.38 -1.33
CA MET A 53 -1.28 -3.08 -2.16
C MET A 53 -1.01 -1.93 -3.14
N ARG A 54 -0.37 -0.86 -2.68
CA ARG A 54 0.03 0.27 -3.54
C ARG A 54 0.94 -0.17 -4.69
N LYS A 55 1.92 -1.04 -4.41
CA LYS A 55 2.81 -1.59 -5.45
C LYS A 55 2.03 -2.46 -6.43
N GLU A 56 1.13 -3.31 -5.94
CA GLU A 56 0.30 -4.18 -6.77
C GLU A 56 -0.63 -3.37 -7.68
N PHE A 57 -1.35 -2.39 -7.13
CA PHE A 57 -2.23 -1.51 -7.90
C PHE A 57 -1.44 -0.67 -8.91
N GLY A 58 -0.23 -0.23 -8.56
CA GLY A 58 0.68 0.44 -9.49
C GLY A 58 1.17 -0.48 -10.63
N ARG A 59 1.44 -1.76 -10.34
CA ARG A 59 1.82 -2.77 -11.33
C ARG A 59 0.66 -3.15 -12.24
N ALA A 60 -0.54 -3.32 -11.70
CA ALA A 60 -1.75 -3.62 -12.47
C ALA A 60 -2.12 -2.49 -13.45
N ARG A 61 -1.74 -1.24 -13.13
CA ARG A 61 -1.92 -0.07 -14.01
C ARG A 61 -0.86 0.05 -15.10
N GLN A 62 0.26 -0.68 -15.02
CA GLN A 62 1.20 -0.74 -16.13
C GLN A 62 0.69 -1.78 -17.13
N PRO A 63 0.30 -1.40 -18.36
CA PRO A 63 0.12 -2.39 -19.41
C PRO A 63 1.46 -3.12 -19.52
N SER A 64 1.44 -4.43 -19.28
CA SER A 64 2.62 -5.30 -19.38
C SER A 64 3.40 -4.88 -20.61
N ARG A 65 4.51 -4.15 -20.42
CA ARG A 65 5.37 -3.77 -21.54
C ARG A 65 5.71 -5.09 -22.21
N PRO A 66 5.30 -5.32 -23.47
CA PRO A 66 5.72 -6.53 -24.14
C PRO A 66 7.25 -6.47 -24.14
N GLY A 67 7.86 -7.39 -23.39
CA GLY A 67 9.31 -7.45 -23.28
C GLY A 67 9.92 -7.45 -24.69
N PRO A 68 11.12 -6.89 -24.86
CA PRO A 68 11.70 -6.66 -26.18
C PRO A 68 11.60 -7.96 -26.98
N ARG A 69 10.77 -7.94 -28.03
CA ARG A 69 10.60 -9.08 -28.93
C ARG A 69 11.99 -9.39 -29.46
N ARG A 70 12.60 -10.45 -28.93
CA ARG A 70 13.87 -11.00 -29.41
C ARG A 70 13.74 -11.12 -30.94
N PRO A 71 14.60 -10.48 -31.74
CA PRO A 71 14.52 -10.65 -33.18
C PRO A 71 14.78 -12.13 -33.46
N ARG A 72 13.81 -12.82 -34.07
CA ARG A 72 14.02 -14.17 -34.58
C ARG A 72 15.10 -14.05 -35.66
N LYS A 73 16.30 -14.58 -35.39
CA LYS A 73 17.35 -14.73 -36.42
C LYS A 73 16.80 -15.64 -37.53
N PRO A 74 16.87 -15.24 -38.81
CA PRO A 74 16.85 -16.19 -39.91
C PRO A 74 18.28 -16.72 -40.12
N GLY A 75 18.44 -18.03 -40.20
CA GLY A 75 19.70 -18.72 -40.44
C GLY A 75 19.48 -20.21 -40.48
#